data_AF-M5XGR3-F1
#
_entry.id   AF-M5XGR3-F1
#
_cell.length_a   1.000
_cell.length_b   1.000
_cell.length_c   1.000
_cell.angle_alpha   90.00
_cell.angle_beta   90.00
_cell.angle_gamma   90.00
#
_symmetry.space_group_name_H-M   'P 1'
#
loop_
_entity.id
_entity.type
_entity.pdbx_description
1 polymer ?
#
loop_
_entity_poly.entity_id
_entity_poly.type
_entity_poly.pdbx_seq_one_letter_code
_entity_poly.pdbx_strand_id
1 'polypeptide(L)'
;MQGEELNRYGGLYVHRYPELKMKVVDGSSLAVAVILNSIPKGTTEVLLRGNLTKVAYATAFALCQKGIQVATLNQTEYLKLTKSLNVTDSRLVLARSYAQKIWLVGDGLSEEEQLRAPKGTLFVPFSQFPQKKLRKDCFYHYTPAMKTPPSLENVHACENWLPRRVMSAWRIAGIVHALEGWKEHECGYNMSNIDKVWQATLQHGFQPLMISTTHTKN
;
A
#
# COMPACT_ATOMS: atom_id res chain seq x y z
N MET A 1 7.61 3.98 -13.52
CA MET A 1 8.90 4.44 -12.94
C MET A 1 8.61 5.67 -12.08
N GLN A 2 8.58 5.58 -10.74
CA GLN A 2 8.04 6.72 -9.96
C GLN A 2 8.76 7.13 -8.68
N GLY A 3 9.61 6.33 -8.03
CA GLY A 3 10.24 6.75 -6.77
C GLY A 3 11.69 6.32 -6.61
N GLU A 4 11.97 5.03 -6.75
CA GLU A 4 13.31 4.49 -6.52
C GLU A 4 14.30 4.97 -7.58
N GLU A 5 13.98 4.74 -8.85
CA GLU A 5 14.82 5.04 -10.01
C GLU A 5 15.03 6.54 -10.23
N LEU A 6 14.08 7.37 -9.78
CA LEU A 6 14.14 8.82 -9.96
C LEU A 6 14.97 9.51 -8.87
N ASN A 7 14.68 9.23 -7.60
CA ASN A 7 15.31 9.95 -6.49
C ASN A 7 15.54 9.13 -5.22
N ARG A 8 15.48 7.79 -5.33
CA ARG A 8 15.51 6.85 -4.21
C ARG A 8 14.51 7.27 -3.14
N TYR A 9 13.26 7.49 -3.52
CA TYR A 9 12.17 7.88 -2.63
C TYR A 9 12.50 9.12 -1.77
N GLY A 10 13.09 10.15 -2.38
CA GLY A 10 13.52 11.38 -1.70
C GLY A 10 14.83 11.26 -0.92
N GLY A 11 15.40 10.06 -0.78
CA GLY A 11 16.66 9.83 -0.05
C GLY A 11 17.85 10.55 -0.67
N LEU A 12 17.91 10.70 -1.99
CA LEU A 12 18.95 11.49 -2.65
C LEU A 12 18.92 12.97 -2.26
N TYR A 13 17.73 13.52 -1.99
CA TYR A 13 17.56 14.92 -1.64
C TYR A 13 18.08 15.20 -0.23
N VAL A 14 17.74 14.34 0.74
CA VAL A 14 18.27 14.42 2.11
C VAL A 14 19.78 14.22 2.13
N HIS A 15 20.30 13.29 1.33
CA HIS A 15 21.74 13.08 1.21
C HIS A 15 22.49 14.31 0.66
N ARG A 16 21.90 14.99 -0.33
CA ARG A 16 22.49 16.19 -0.93
C ARG A 16 22.40 17.43 -0.02
N TYR A 17 21.38 17.50 0.84
CA TYR A 17 21.11 18.66 1.70
C TYR A 17 20.94 18.23 3.16
N PRO A 18 22.01 17.83 3.86
CA PRO A 18 21.93 17.27 5.22
C PRO A 18 21.39 18.26 6.27
N GLU A 19 21.53 19.57 6.04
CA GLU A 19 21.07 20.63 6.95
C GLU A 19 19.60 21.05 6.73
N LEU A 20 18.83 20.21 6.05
CA LEU A 20 17.40 20.44 5.78
C LEU A 20 16.62 20.67 7.08
N LYS A 21 16.06 21.88 7.21
CA LYS A 21 15.16 22.25 8.31
C LYS A 21 13.80 21.55 8.21
N MET A 22 13.39 21.18 6.99
CA MET A 22 12.14 20.47 6.72
C MET A 22 12.36 18.97 6.62
N LYS A 23 11.35 18.19 7.02
CA LYS A 23 11.39 16.73 6.93
C LYS A 23 10.79 16.26 5.62
N VAL A 24 11.48 15.29 5.03
CA VAL A 24 11.08 14.65 3.79
C VAL A 24 10.32 13.40 4.17
N VAL A 25 9.08 13.33 3.71
CA VAL A 25 8.15 12.24 3.98
C VAL A 25 7.60 11.78 2.64
N ASP A 26 7.97 10.58 2.21
CA ASP A 26 7.39 10.00 1.01
C ASP A 26 6.08 9.26 1.30
N GLY A 27 5.79 8.97 2.57
CA GLY A 27 4.50 8.47 3.06
C GLY A 27 4.26 6.98 2.85
N SER A 28 5.32 6.22 2.58
CA SER A 28 5.23 4.78 2.37
C SER A 28 4.76 4.02 3.60
N SER A 29 5.06 4.50 4.81
CA SER A 29 4.65 3.82 6.06
C SER A 29 3.14 3.89 6.24
N LEU A 30 2.53 5.05 5.97
CA LEU A 30 1.07 5.18 6.00
C LEU A 30 0.41 4.41 4.85
N ALA A 31 1.02 4.39 3.66
CA ALA A 31 0.51 3.57 2.56
C ALA A 31 0.44 2.08 2.95
N VAL A 32 1.49 1.54 3.56
CA VAL A 32 1.51 0.17 4.11
C VAL A 32 0.43 -0.01 5.18
N ALA A 33 0.31 0.94 6.13
CA ALA A 33 -0.73 0.87 7.16
C ALA A 33 -2.14 0.79 6.57
N VAL A 34 -2.45 1.61 5.56
CA VAL A 34 -3.75 1.59 4.86
C VAL A 34 -3.99 0.26 4.17
N ILE A 35 -2.98 -0.30 3.48
CA ILE A 35 -3.10 -1.60 2.82
C ILE A 35 -3.41 -2.69 3.84
N LEU A 36 -2.64 -2.78 4.93
CA LEU A 36 -2.84 -3.78 5.97
C LEU A 36 -4.23 -3.70 6.62
N ASN A 37 -4.74 -2.49 6.83
CA ASN A 37 -6.07 -2.27 7.42
C ASN A 37 -7.23 -2.39 6.41
N SER A 38 -6.95 -2.47 5.10
CA SER A 38 -7.95 -2.73 4.06
C SER A 38 -8.19 -4.23 3.81
N ILE A 39 -7.30 -5.10 4.30
CA ILE A 39 -7.43 -6.55 4.17
C ILE A 39 -8.54 -7.04 5.12
N PRO A 40 -9.52 -7.83 4.65
CA PRO A 40 -10.57 -8.38 5.49
C PRO A 40 -10.05 -9.17 6.70
N LYS A 41 -10.73 -9.04 7.84
CA LYS A 41 -10.42 -9.86 9.02
C LYS A 41 -10.60 -11.35 8.70
N GLY A 42 -9.67 -12.17 9.17
CA GLY A 42 -9.68 -13.61 8.93
C GLY A 42 -8.99 -14.05 7.63
N THR A 43 -8.45 -13.12 6.82
CA THR A 43 -7.59 -13.48 5.69
C THR A 43 -6.35 -14.23 6.17
N THR A 44 -6.13 -15.44 5.66
CA THR A 44 -4.99 -16.30 5.97
C THR A 44 -3.90 -16.29 4.90
N GLU A 45 -4.27 -15.92 3.67
CA GLU A 45 -3.36 -15.84 2.52
C GLU A 45 -3.70 -14.67 1.59
N VAL A 46 -2.68 -14.13 0.94
CA VAL A 46 -2.81 -13.10 -0.11
C VAL A 46 -1.90 -13.45 -1.28
N LEU A 47 -2.24 -12.99 -2.48
CA LEU A 47 -1.33 -13.02 -3.63
C LEU A 47 -0.73 -11.63 -3.85
N LEU A 48 0.60 -11.54 -3.95
CA LEU A 48 1.32 -10.30 -4.29
C LEU A 48 1.68 -10.30 -5.78
N ARG A 49 1.20 -9.30 -6.54
CA ARG A 49 1.50 -9.10 -7.97
C ARG A 49 1.91 -7.67 -8.32
N GLY A 50 2.70 -7.55 -9.38
CA GLY A 50 3.28 -6.30 -9.83
C GLY A 50 4.72 -6.09 -9.32
N ASN A 51 5.27 -4.91 -9.58
CA ASN A 51 6.64 -4.57 -9.27
C ASN A 51 6.89 -4.54 -7.75
N LEU A 52 7.97 -5.20 -7.31
CA LEU A 52 8.38 -5.22 -5.90
C LEU A 52 9.01 -3.89 -5.50
N THR A 53 8.17 -2.92 -5.14
CA THR A 53 8.57 -1.64 -4.55
C THR A 53 8.83 -1.78 -3.04
N LYS A 54 9.42 -0.76 -2.40
CA LYS A 54 9.56 -0.79 -0.93
C LYS A 54 8.25 -0.95 -0.17
N VAL A 55 7.12 -0.44 -0.70
CA VAL A 55 5.78 -0.66 -0.12
C VAL A 55 5.39 -2.13 -0.23
N ALA A 56 5.69 -2.78 -1.36
CA ALA A 56 5.44 -4.21 -1.54
C ALA A 56 6.26 -5.06 -0.54
N TYR A 57 7.56 -4.78 -0.40
CA TYR A 57 8.41 -5.48 0.58
C TYR A 57 7.93 -5.27 2.02
N ALA A 58 7.65 -4.03 2.42
CA ALA A 58 7.18 -3.72 3.76
C ALA A 58 5.81 -4.34 4.06
N THR A 59 4.90 -4.35 3.08
CA THR A 59 3.59 -5.01 3.22
C THR A 59 3.75 -6.52 3.36
N ALA A 60 4.57 -7.16 2.51
CA ALA A 60 4.84 -8.59 2.59
C ALA A 60 5.44 -8.98 3.96
N PHE A 61 6.43 -8.21 4.43
CA PHE A 61 7.04 -8.42 5.75
C PHE A 61 6.00 -8.33 6.87
N ALA A 62 5.23 -7.25 6.91
CA ALA A 62 4.23 -7.03 7.95
C ALA A 62 3.12 -8.09 7.95
N LEU A 63 2.74 -8.63 6.78
CA LEU A 63 1.78 -9.73 6.68
C LEU A 63 2.37 -11.04 7.19
N CYS A 64 3.60 -11.38 6.81
CA CYS A 64 4.28 -12.57 7.33
C CYS A 64 4.37 -12.52 8.86
N GLN A 65 4.76 -11.37 9.45
CA GLN A 65 4.80 -11.17 10.91
C GLN A 65 3.43 -11.32 11.58
N LYS A 66 2.34 -11.00 10.87
CA LYS A 66 0.96 -11.22 11.33
C LYS A 66 0.48 -12.66 11.11
N GLY A 67 1.35 -13.55 10.65
CA GLY A 67 1.02 -14.92 10.34
C GLY A 67 0.15 -15.08 9.10
N ILE A 68 0.12 -14.11 8.19
CA ILE A 68 -0.60 -14.22 6.91
C ILE A 68 0.37 -14.72 5.86
N GLN A 69 -0.05 -15.74 5.10
CA GLN A 69 0.74 -16.27 4.01
C GLN A 69 0.77 -15.28 2.83
N VAL A 70 1.96 -14.95 2.34
CA VAL A 70 2.15 -14.12 1.16
C VAL A 70 2.59 -15.02 0.02
N ALA A 71 1.77 -15.13 -1.01
CA ALA A 71 2.05 -15.94 -2.16
C ALA A 71 2.56 -15.08 -3.33
N THR A 72 3.53 -15.59 -4.08
CA THR A 72 3.95 -15.04 -5.38
C THR A 72 3.86 -16.10 -6.46
N LEU A 73 3.69 -15.69 -7.72
CA LEU A 73 3.63 -16.61 -8.86
C LEU A 73 4.95 -16.72 -9.62
N ASN A 74 5.86 -15.76 -9.42
CA ASN A 74 7.14 -15.71 -10.11
C ASN A 74 8.27 -16.14 -9.16
N GLN A 75 9.09 -17.10 -9.62
CA GLN A 75 10.23 -17.62 -8.86
C GLN A 75 11.25 -16.52 -8.49
N THR A 76 11.51 -15.59 -9.41
CA THR A 76 12.45 -14.48 -9.20
C THR A 76 11.93 -13.53 -8.12
N GLU A 77 10.63 -13.23 -8.11
CA GLU A 77 10.01 -12.40 -7.07
C GLU A 77 10.04 -13.09 -5.71
N TYR A 78 9.73 -14.39 -5.69
CA TYR A 78 9.85 -15.22 -4.49
C TYR A 78 11.27 -15.14 -3.90
N LEU A 79 12.29 -15.39 -4.73
CA LEU A 79 13.70 -15.35 -4.30
C LEU A 79 14.12 -13.96 -3.80
N LYS A 80 13.67 -12.89 -4.46
CA LYS A 80 13.93 -11.50 -4.03
C LYS A 80 13.31 -11.21 -2.66
N LEU A 81 12.06 -11.60 -2.45
CA LEU A 81 11.38 -11.42 -1.16
C LEU A 81 12.05 -12.26 -0.07
N THR A 82 12.33 -13.53 -0.31
CA THR A 82 13.03 -14.41 0.65
C THR A 82 14.37 -13.82 1.08
N LYS A 83 15.15 -13.29 0.13
CA LYS A 83 16.44 -12.67 0.41
C LYS A 83 16.29 -11.41 1.28
N SER A 84 15.32 -10.55 0.98
CA SER A 84 15.12 -9.29 1.72
C SER A 84 14.54 -9.51 3.13
N LEU A 85 13.77 -10.57 3.33
CA LEU A 85 13.05 -10.82 4.58
C LEU A 85 13.87 -11.65 5.59
N ASN A 86 15.12 -12.04 5.28
CA ASN A 86 16.03 -12.82 6.14
C ASN A 86 15.33 -13.99 6.88
N VAL A 87 14.67 -14.85 6.09
CA VAL A 87 13.56 -15.67 6.56
C VAL A 87 13.97 -16.86 7.43
N THR A 88 13.51 -16.85 8.69
CA THR A 88 13.05 -18.05 9.42
C THR A 88 11.52 -18.17 9.44
N ASP A 89 10.78 -17.19 8.89
CA ASP A 89 9.32 -17.13 8.93
C ASP A 89 8.65 -17.76 7.67
N SER A 90 8.04 -18.93 7.87
CA SER A 90 7.55 -19.89 6.87
C SER A 90 6.33 -19.42 6.02
N ARG A 91 6.06 -18.12 5.98
CA ARG A 91 4.82 -17.56 5.42
C ARG A 91 4.92 -17.04 3.98
N LEU A 92 6.11 -16.95 3.40
CA LEU A 92 6.25 -16.67 1.96
C LEU A 92 6.19 -17.98 1.16
N VAL A 93 5.35 -18.05 0.13
CA VAL A 93 5.22 -19.25 -0.72
C VAL A 93 5.18 -18.93 -2.21
N LEU A 94 5.65 -19.88 -3.02
CA LEU A 94 5.41 -19.87 -4.44
C LEU A 94 4.05 -20.52 -4.73
N ALA A 95 3.09 -19.72 -5.18
CA ALA A 95 1.79 -20.20 -5.61
C ALA A 95 1.91 -21.02 -6.92
N ARG A 96 1.12 -22.09 -7.01
CA ARG A 96 0.97 -22.90 -8.22
C ARG A 96 -0.23 -22.48 -9.07
N SER A 97 -1.08 -21.60 -8.56
CA SER A 97 -2.30 -21.13 -9.20
C SER A 97 -2.70 -19.75 -8.69
N TYR A 98 -3.68 -19.14 -9.35
CA TYR A 98 -4.21 -17.82 -9.06
C TYR A 98 -5.31 -17.83 -7.97
N ALA A 99 -5.42 -18.89 -7.17
CA ALA A 99 -6.63 -19.20 -6.38
C ALA A 99 -6.94 -18.23 -5.22
N GLN A 100 -5.96 -17.44 -4.77
CA GLN A 100 -6.12 -16.50 -3.66
C GLN A 100 -7.25 -15.50 -3.94
N LYS A 101 -8.05 -15.22 -2.92
CA LYS A 101 -9.17 -14.27 -3.02
C LYS A 101 -8.79 -12.82 -2.74
N ILE A 102 -7.63 -12.57 -2.16
CA ILE A 102 -7.12 -11.23 -1.88
C ILE A 102 -5.82 -11.03 -2.65
N TRP A 103 -5.80 -10.05 -3.55
CA TRP A 103 -4.67 -9.74 -4.40
C TRP A 103 -4.13 -8.36 -4.06
N LEU A 104 -2.89 -8.30 -3.59
CA LEU A 104 -2.14 -7.08 -3.43
C LEU A 104 -1.48 -6.75 -4.77
N VAL A 105 -1.87 -5.63 -5.38
CA VAL A 105 -1.49 -5.33 -6.77
C VAL A 105 -0.78 -3.98 -6.92
N GLY A 106 0.31 -3.97 -7.65
CA GLY A 106 1.04 -2.75 -8.01
C GLY A 106 1.15 -2.57 -9.51
N ASP A 107 1.92 -1.55 -9.90
CA ASP A 107 2.29 -1.34 -11.29
C ASP A 107 2.99 -2.58 -11.86
N GLY A 108 2.74 -2.90 -13.12
CA GLY A 108 3.30 -4.10 -13.76
C GLY A 108 2.44 -5.35 -13.65
N LEU A 109 1.26 -5.29 -13.01
CA LEU A 109 0.23 -6.32 -13.17
C LEU A 109 -0.25 -6.32 -14.63
N SER A 110 -0.16 -7.47 -15.31
CA SER A 110 -0.63 -7.59 -16.69
C SER A 110 -2.15 -7.75 -16.79
N GLU A 111 -2.72 -7.41 -17.96
CA GLU A 111 -4.15 -7.62 -18.21
C GLU A 111 -4.51 -9.12 -18.14
N GLU A 112 -3.66 -9.98 -18.70
CA GLU A 112 -3.80 -11.44 -18.70
C GLU A 112 -3.76 -12.02 -17.29
N GLU A 113 -2.87 -11.52 -16.42
CA GLU A 113 -2.81 -11.94 -15.02
C GLU A 113 -4.08 -11.56 -14.27
N GLN A 114 -4.56 -10.33 -14.45
CA GLN A 114 -5.79 -9.87 -13.79
C GLN A 114 -7.01 -10.68 -14.25
N LEU A 115 -7.08 -11.05 -15.53
CA LEU A 115 -8.16 -11.87 -16.09
C LEU A 115 -8.19 -13.30 -15.50
N ARG A 116 -7.07 -13.80 -14.96
CA ARG A 116 -6.99 -15.12 -14.30
C ARG A 116 -7.46 -15.12 -12.85
N ALA A 117 -7.78 -13.97 -12.27
CA ALA A 117 -8.24 -13.88 -10.90
C ALA A 117 -9.56 -14.68 -10.68
N PRO A 118 -9.75 -15.37 -9.56
CA PRO A 118 -11.02 -16.03 -9.27
C PRO A 118 -12.17 -15.03 -9.20
N LYS A 119 -13.40 -15.46 -9.52
CA LYS A 119 -14.60 -14.65 -9.25
C LYS A 119 -14.66 -14.22 -7.78
N GLY A 120 -15.02 -12.96 -7.53
CA GLY A 120 -15.11 -12.39 -6.19
C GLY A 120 -13.76 -12.04 -5.57
N THR A 121 -12.67 -12.02 -6.35
CA THR A 121 -11.36 -11.57 -5.86
C THR A 121 -11.42 -10.10 -5.46
N LEU A 122 -10.80 -9.76 -4.34
CA LEU A 122 -10.56 -8.39 -3.92
C LEU A 122 -9.15 -7.97 -4.33
N PHE A 123 -9.07 -6.99 -5.22
CA PHE A 123 -7.84 -6.30 -5.57
C PHE A 123 -7.60 -5.13 -4.62
N VAL A 124 -6.47 -5.16 -3.90
CA VAL A 124 -5.99 -4.11 -3.00
C VAL A 124 -4.73 -3.49 -3.60
N PRO A 125 -4.81 -2.28 -4.17
CA PRO A 125 -3.64 -1.67 -4.77
C PRO A 125 -2.59 -1.25 -3.74
N PHE A 126 -1.31 -1.37 -4.09
CA PHE A 126 -0.20 -0.74 -3.39
C PHE A 126 0.55 0.31 -4.24
N SER A 127 0.07 0.57 -5.46
CA SER A 127 0.54 1.62 -6.37
C SER A 127 -0.12 2.96 -6.11
N GLN A 128 0.54 4.06 -6.49
CA GLN A 128 -0.03 5.42 -6.40
C GLN A 128 -1.19 5.60 -7.37
N PHE A 129 -1.05 5.08 -8.59
CA PHE A 129 -2.07 5.15 -9.63
C PHE A 129 -2.97 3.91 -9.60
N PRO A 130 -4.27 4.08 -9.88
CA PRO A 130 -5.22 2.98 -9.92
C PRO A 130 -4.95 2.07 -11.11
N GLN A 131 -5.13 0.77 -10.91
CA GLN A 131 -5.06 -0.22 -11.98
C GLN A 131 -6.38 -0.22 -12.79
N LYS A 132 -6.29 -0.60 -14.07
CA LYS A 132 -7.48 -0.79 -14.92
C LYS A 132 -8.32 -1.95 -14.37
N LYS A 133 -9.64 -1.75 -14.26
CA LYS A 133 -10.59 -2.73 -13.72
C LYS A 133 -11.13 -3.61 -14.85
N LEU A 134 -10.58 -4.81 -15.03
CA LEU A 134 -10.94 -5.71 -16.13
C LEU A 134 -12.02 -6.74 -15.76
N ARG A 135 -12.19 -7.05 -14.48
CA ARG A 135 -13.08 -8.10 -13.98
C ARG A 135 -14.29 -7.53 -13.27
N LYS A 136 -15.44 -7.51 -13.96
CA LYS A 136 -16.71 -6.99 -13.42
C LYS A 136 -17.26 -7.80 -12.25
N ASP A 137 -16.84 -9.05 -12.11
CA ASP A 137 -17.23 -9.99 -11.06
C ASP A 137 -16.24 -10.03 -9.88
N CYS A 138 -15.35 -9.03 -9.79
CA CYS A 138 -14.37 -8.84 -8.72
C CYS A 138 -14.55 -7.47 -8.04
N PHE A 139 -13.91 -7.31 -6.89
CA PHE A 139 -13.92 -6.08 -6.11
C PHE A 139 -12.59 -5.35 -6.22
N TYR A 140 -12.64 -4.02 -6.24
CA TYR A 140 -11.45 -3.17 -6.37
C TYR A 140 -11.44 -2.14 -5.27
N HIS A 141 -10.42 -2.20 -4.42
CA HIS A 141 -10.12 -1.15 -3.49
C HIS A 141 -9.56 0.08 -4.22
N TYR A 142 -9.65 1.24 -3.57
CA TYR A 142 -8.91 2.43 -3.96
C TYR A 142 -7.41 2.21 -3.74
N THR A 143 -6.58 2.98 -4.44
CA THR A 143 -5.18 3.13 -4.04
C THR A 143 -5.11 3.66 -2.59
N PRO A 144 -4.03 3.37 -1.84
CA PRO A 144 -3.89 3.76 -0.44
C PRO A 144 -4.30 5.20 -0.20
N ALA A 145 -5.44 5.38 0.44
CA ALA A 145 -6.10 6.66 0.64
C ALA A 145 -7.07 6.59 1.82
N MET A 146 -7.36 7.74 2.39
CA MET A 146 -8.28 7.87 3.53
C MET A 146 -9.18 9.10 3.34
N LYS A 147 -10.35 9.06 3.97
CA LYS A 147 -11.26 10.20 4.03
C LYS A 147 -10.67 11.27 4.94
N THR A 148 -10.74 12.53 4.52
CA THR A 148 -10.18 13.67 5.27
C THR A 148 -11.13 14.13 6.39
N PRO A 149 -10.58 14.62 7.52
CA PRO A 149 -11.38 15.14 8.62
C PRO A 149 -12.21 16.37 8.19
N PRO A 150 -13.36 16.65 8.83
CA PRO A 150 -14.16 17.86 8.59
C PRO A 150 -13.41 19.18 8.74
N SER A 151 -12.40 19.23 9.61
CA SER A 151 -11.53 20.39 9.81
C SER A 151 -10.65 20.71 8.60
N LEU A 152 -10.42 19.76 7.69
CA LEU A 152 -9.67 20.00 6.47
C LEU A 152 -10.63 20.47 5.36
N GLU A 153 -10.83 21.78 5.32
CA GLU A 153 -11.73 22.47 4.40
C GLU A 153 -11.16 22.59 2.97
N ASN A 154 -12.03 22.91 2.02
CA ASN A 154 -11.67 23.15 0.60
C ASN A 154 -10.95 21.98 -0.09
N VAL A 155 -11.10 20.76 0.43
CA VAL A 155 -10.62 19.54 -0.21
C VAL A 155 -11.68 19.02 -1.18
N HIS A 156 -11.51 19.35 -2.47
CA HIS A 156 -12.29 18.75 -3.54
C HIS A 156 -11.78 17.33 -3.80
N ALA A 157 -10.89 17.13 -4.76
CA ALA A 157 -10.19 15.87 -4.99
C ALA A 157 -8.68 16.12 -4.99
N CYS A 158 -7.92 15.40 -4.15
CA CYS A 158 -6.46 15.50 -4.14
C CYS A 158 -5.85 14.77 -5.34
N GLU A 159 -6.50 13.69 -5.78
CA GLU A 159 -6.18 12.93 -6.97
C GLU A 159 -7.47 12.73 -7.79
N ASN A 160 -7.39 12.85 -9.13
CA ASN A 160 -8.57 12.84 -10.01
C ASN A 160 -9.34 11.50 -10.02
N TRP A 161 -8.74 10.41 -9.54
CA TRP A 161 -9.41 9.10 -9.39
C TRP A 161 -9.99 8.84 -8.00
N LEU A 162 -9.78 9.74 -7.02
CA LEU A 162 -10.30 9.59 -5.68
C LEU A 162 -11.63 10.36 -5.51
N PRO A 163 -12.55 9.87 -4.67
CA PRO A 163 -13.77 10.59 -4.34
C PRO A 163 -13.49 11.94 -3.67
N ARG A 164 -14.52 12.80 -3.61
CA ARG A 164 -14.41 14.05 -2.85
C ARG A 164 -14.07 13.78 -1.39
N ARG A 165 -13.23 14.65 -0.82
CA ARG A 165 -12.76 14.54 0.58
C ARG A 165 -12.02 13.23 0.88
N VAL A 166 -11.36 12.68 -0.12
CA VAL A 166 -10.43 11.56 0.01
C VAL A 166 -9.06 12.03 -0.45
N MET A 167 -8.04 11.64 0.30
CA MET A 167 -6.66 12.01 0.05
C MET A 167 -5.78 10.76 0.08
N SER A 168 -4.83 10.71 -0.85
CA SER A 168 -3.76 9.71 -0.89
C SER A 168 -3.01 9.60 0.45
N ALA A 169 -2.77 8.37 0.89
CA ALA A 169 -2.00 8.05 2.09
C ALA A 169 -0.59 8.69 2.05
N TRP A 170 0.02 8.74 0.87
CA TRP A 170 1.32 9.36 0.66
C TRP A 170 1.31 10.87 0.97
N ARG A 171 0.19 11.56 0.71
CA ARG A 171 0.01 12.99 1.04
C ARG A 171 -0.34 13.20 2.50
N ILE A 172 -1.24 12.37 3.04
CA ILE A 172 -1.65 12.41 4.44
C ILE A 172 -0.45 12.22 5.37
N ALA A 173 0.48 11.33 5.01
CA ALA A 173 1.65 11.05 5.83
C ALA A 173 2.47 12.30 6.13
N GLY A 174 2.69 13.18 5.14
CA GLY A 174 3.40 14.44 5.36
C GLY A 174 2.67 15.38 6.32
N ILE A 175 1.34 15.44 6.23
CA ILE A 175 0.49 16.24 7.13
C ILE A 175 0.60 15.69 8.57
N VAL A 176 0.38 14.39 8.75
CA VAL A 176 0.45 13.75 10.07
C VAL A 176 1.83 13.89 10.68
N HIS A 177 2.89 13.68 9.90
CA HIS A 177 4.27 13.84 10.35
C HIS A 177 4.54 15.27 10.87
N ALA A 178 4.01 16.28 10.18
CA ALA A 178 4.12 17.69 10.60
C ALA A 178 3.30 17.98 11.87
N LEU A 179 2.05 17.50 11.95
CA LEU A 179 1.18 17.67 13.11
C LEU A 179 1.75 17.02 14.38
N GLU A 180 2.38 15.86 14.22
CA GLU A 180 3.04 15.13 15.30
C GLU A 180 4.42 15.70 15.69
N GLY A 181 4.96 16.62 14.88
CA GLY A 181 6.26 17.23 15.12
C GLY A 181 7.44 16.25 15.05
N TRP A 182 7.28 15.09 14.37
CA TRP A 182 8.36 14.11 14.21
C TRP A 182 9.56 14.73 13.47
N LYS A 183 10.77 14.31 13.87
CA LYS A 183 12.04 14.95 13.49
C LYS A 183 12.85 14.13 12.52
N GLU A 184 12.44 12.91 12.28
CA GLU A 184 13.07 11.95 11.39
C GLU A 184 12.63 12.17 9.94
N HIS A 185 13.49 11.79 8.98
CA HIS A 185 13.04 11.68 7.60
C HIS A 185 12.39 10.31 7.38
N GLU A 186 11.23 10.30 6.75
CA GLU A 186 10.61 9.07 6.22
C GLU A 186 10.79 9.07 4.70
N CYS A 187 12.01 8.75 4.27
CA CYS A 187 12.40 8.78 2.86
C CYS A 187 13.48 7.75 2.57
N GLY A 188 13.71 7.45 1.30
CA GLY A 188 14.59 6.34 0.93
C GLY A 188 14.01 5.03 1.42
N TYR A 189 14.85 4.27 2.12
CA TYR A 189 14.48 3.00 2.73
C TYR A 189 14.12 3.13 4.21
N ASN A 190 14.20 4.34 4.77
CA ASN A 190 13.78 4.59 6.14
C ASN A 190 12.25 4.63 6.19
N MET A 191 11.68 3.78 7.04
CA MET A 191 10.24 3.67 7.27
C MET A 191 9.95 4.00 8.73
N SER A 192 8.85 4.67 8.98
CA SER A 192 8.31 4.91 10.32
C SER A 192 7.65 3.63 10.84
N ASN A 193 7.47 3.53 12.16
CA ASN A 193 6.68 2.44 12.73
C ASN A 193 5.23 2.51 12.20
N ILE A 194 4.79 1.44 11.52
CA ILE A 194 3.51 1.38 10.80
C ILE A 194 2.32 1.62 11.74
N ASP A 195 2.33 1.00 12.93
CA ASP A 195 1.25 1.14 13.90
C ASP A 195 1.22 2.54 14.51
N LYS A 196 2.38 3.14 14.79
CA LYS A 196 2.49 4.53 15.26
C LYS A 196 1.86 5.50 14.25
N VAL A 197 2.22 5.37 12.96
CA VAL A 197 1.69 6.25 11.91
C VAL A 197 0.20 6.05 11.73
N TRP A 198 -0.28 4.80 11.78
CA TRP A 198 -1.70 4.49 11.71
C TRP A 198 -2.50 5.16 12.82
N GLN A 199 -2.09 4.98 14.08
CA GLN A 199 -2.80 5.54 15.23
C GLN A 199 -2.82 7.07 15.20
N ALA A 200 -1.69 7.72 14.93
CA ALA A 200 -1.63 9.17 14.78
C ALA A 200 -2.57 9.66 13.66
N THR A 201 -2.61 8.96 12.53
CA THR A 201 -3.49 9.30 11.40
C THR A 201 -4.97 9.26 11.80
N LEU A 202 -5.38 8.24 12.55
CA LEU A 202 -6.76 8.14 13.07
C LEU A 202 -7.06 9.23 14.10
N GLN A 203 -6.11 9.55 14.99
CA GLN A 203 -6.26 10.60 16.01
C GLN A 203 -6.46 11.99 15.38
N HIS A 204 -5.80 12.26 14.25
CA HIS A 204 -6.02 13.48 13.46
C HIS A 204 -7.31 13.44 12.60
N GLY A 205 -8.16 12.44 12.79
CA GLY A 205 -9.51 12.38 12.22
C GLY A 205 -9.59 11.88 10.77
N PHE A 206 -8.50 11.37 10.20
CA PHE A 206 -8.56 10.66 8.92
C PHE A 206 -9.22 9.30 9.12
N GLN A 207 -10.04 8.88 8.16
CA GLN A 207 -10.83 7.65 8.27
C GLN A 207 -10.51 6.65 7.15
N PRO A 208 -10.38 5.35 7.45
CA PRO A 208 -10.18 4.33 6.41
C PRO A 208 -11.34 4.32 5.42
N LEU A 209 -11.04 4.02 4.16
CA LEU A 209 -12.08 3.81 3.14
C LEU A 209 -12.61 2.39 3.26
N MET A 210 -13.94 2.25 3.17
CA MET A 210 -14.60 0.97 3.08
C MET A 210 -15.15 0.80 1.66
N ILE A 211 -14.94 -0.36 1.06
CA ILE A 211 -15.60 -0.74 -0.19
C ILE A 211 -16.82 -1.61 0.11
N SER A 212 -17.91 -1.39 -0.61
CA SER A 212 -19.06 -2.29 -0.53
C SER A 212 -18.75 -3.57 -1.30
N THR A 213 -18.77 -4.71 -0.62
CA THR A 213 -18.66 -6.04 -1.24
C THR A 213 -20.01 -6.65 -1.57
N THR A 214 -21.12 -5.91 -1.42
CA THR A 214 -22.45 -6.41 -1.78
C THR A 214 -22.64 -6.33 -3.29
N HIS A 215 -22.81 -7.49 -3.95
CA HIS A 215 -23.34 -7.52 -5.31
C HIS A 215 -24.76 -6.93 -5.29
N THR A 216 -24.95 -5.71 -5.77
CA THR A 216 -26.26 -5.27 -6.23
C THR A 216 -26.63 -6.12 -7.42
N LYS A 217 -27.50 -7.11 -7.20
CA LYS A 217 -28.25 -7.77 -8.26
C LYS A 217 -29.18 -6.70 -8.85
N ASN A 218 -28.80 -6.15 -10.00
CA ASN A 218 -29.76 -5.56 -10.91
C ASN A 218 -30.16 -6.63 -11.91
#